data_AF-A0A1Y4G6V6-F1
#
_entry.id   AF-A0A1Y4G6V6-F1
#
_cell.length_a   1.000
_cell.length_b   1.000
_cell.length_c   1.000
_cell.angle_alpha   90.00
_cell.angle_beta   90.00
_cell.angle_gamma   90.00
#
_symmetry.space_group_name_H-M   'P 1'
#
loop_
_entity.id
_entity.type
_entity.pdbx_description
1 polymer ?
#
loop_
_entity_poly.entity_id
_entity_poly.type
_entity_poly.pdbx_seq_one_letter_code
_entity_poly.pdbx_strand_id
1 'polypeptide(L)' 'MELIKNHPILEYSHGREVKFTFDGRELTGFEGEPIAMALHANGVQVYRVTPEMKRTRGFFCAIG' A
#
# COMPACT_ATOMS: atom_id res chain seq x y z
N MET A 1 9.24 -3.41 -2.81
CA MET A 1 9.41 -2.03 -3.30
C MET A 1 9.73 -1.18 -2.09
N GLU A 2 10.77 -0.35 -2.16
CA GLU A 2 11.21 0.42 -0.99
C GLU A 2 10.46 1.76 -0.91
N LEU A 3 10.06 2.14 0.31
CA LEU A 3 9.53 3.47 0.57
C LEU A 3 10.66 4.50 0.43
N ILE A 4 10.32 5.67 -0.12
CA ILE A 4 11.24 6.81 -0.12
C ILE A 4 11.53 7.14 1.35
N LYS A 5 12.78 7.48 1.68
CA LYS A 5 13.17 7.93 3.03
C LYS A 5 13.38 9.43 3.12
N ASN A 6 13.86 10.05 2.03
CA ASN A 6 14.13 11.47 1.93
C ASN A 6 13.56 12.00 0.61
N HIS A 7 12.65 12.97 0.66
CA HIS A 7 12.12 13.62 -0.54
C HIS A 7 12.84 14.97 -0.75
N PRO A 8 13.25 15.32 -1.98
CA PRO A 8 14.07 16.52 -2.24
C PRO A 8 13.38 17.86 -1.97
N ILE A 9 12.11 17.87 -1.53
CA ILE A 9 11.27 19.08 -1.44
C ILE A 9 10.36 19.01 -0.20
N LEU A 10 9.77 17.85 0.07
CA LEU A 10 8.83 17.66 1.18
C LEU A 10 9.55 17.03 2.37
N GLU A 11 9.33 17.59 3.55
CA GLU A 11 9.62 16.91 4.81
C GLU A 11 8.42 16.05 5.18
N TYR A 12 8.65 14.76 5.41
CA TYR A 12 7.65 13.83 5.89
C TYR A 12 8.29 12.80 6.81
N SER A 13 7.48 12.18 7.65
CA SER A 13 7.89 11.08 8.51
C SER A 13 6.77 10.06 8.54
N HIS A 14 7.16 8.79 8.64
CA HIS A 14 6.20 7.72 8.88
C HIS A 14 5.72 7.79 10.34
N GLY A 15 4.46 7.45 10.54
CA GLY A 15 3.89 7.27 11.88
C GLY A 15 4.44 6.03 12.57
N ARG A 16 3.75 5.58 13.62
CA ARG A 16 4.06 4.33 14.30
C ARG A 16 3.83 3.14 13.36
N GLU A 17 4.71 2.14 13.39
CA GLU A 17 4.49 0.88 12.68
C GLU A 17 3.33 0.10 13.33
N VAL A 18 2.39 -0.36 12.51
CA VAL A 18 1.22 -1.14 12.90
C VAL A 18 1.16 -2.42 12.07
N LYS A 19 0.66 -3.48 12.71
CA LYS A 19 0.45 -4.79 12.07
C LYS A 19 -1.03 -4.94 11.70
N PHE A 20 -1.28 -5.51 10.54
CA PHE A 20 -2.63 -5.86 10.08
C PHE A 20 -2.60 -7.12 9.23
N THR A 21 -3.77 -7.73 8.99
CA THR A 21 -3.88 -8.93 8.17
C THR A 21 -4.53 -8.63 6.83
N PHE A 22 -3.96 -9.16 5.74
CA PHE A 22 -4.52 -9.09 4.39
C PHE A 22 -4.38 -10.45 3.70
N ASP A 23 -5.48 -11.01 3.20
CA ASP A 23 -5.53 -12.35 2.58
C ASP A 23 -4.85 -13.44 3.43
N GLY A 24 -5.09 -13.43 4.75
CA GLY A 24 -4.52 -14.41 5.69
C GLY A 24 -3.02 -14.22 5.99
N ARG A 25 -2.38 -13.16 5.47
CA ARG A 25 -0.98 -12.82 5.74
C ARG A 25 -0.89 -11.62 6.68
N GLU A 26 0.00 -11.67 7.66
CA GLU A 26 0.34 -10.51 8.49
C GLU A 26 1.27 -9.58 7.69
N LEU A 27 0.90 -8.32 7.58
CA LEU A 27 1.64 -7.25 6.91
C LEU A 27 1.87 -6.08 7.89
N THR A 28 2.85 -5.24 7.59
CA THR A 28 3.12 -4.02 8.36
C THR A 28 2.82 -2.77 7.55
N GLY A 29 2.42 -1.69 8.24
CA GLY A 29 2.21 -0.37 7.66
C GLY A 29 2.42 0.70 8.71
N PHE A 30 2.18 1.97 8.37
CA PHE A 30 2.33 3.07 9.33
C PHE A 30 0.99 3.73 9.63
N GLU A 31 0.78 4.06 10.89
CA GLU A 31 -0.40 4.77 11.36
C GLU A 31 -0.57 6.12 10.65
N GLY A 32 -1.81 6.44 10.26
CA GLY A 32 -2.13 7.67 9.53
C GLY A 32 -1.92 7.59 8.01
N GLU A 33 -1.25 6.54 7.51
CA GLU A 33 -1.09 6.33 6.07
C GLU A 33 -2.28 5.57 5.45
N PRO A 34 -2.61 5.82 4.17
CA PRO A 34 -3.62 5.05 3.46
C PRO A 34 -3.26 3.57 3.38
N ILE A 35 -4.23 2.67 3.54
CA ILE A 35 -4.02 1.21 3.44
C ILE A 35 -3.38 0.79 2.10
N ALA A 36 -3.68 1.51 1.02
CA ALA A 36 -3.11 1.26 -0.29
C ALA A 36 -1.58 1.46 -0.32
N MET A 37 -1.04 2.40 0.47
CA MET A 37 0.41 2.59 0.61
C MET A 37 1.05 1.38 1.29
N ALA A 38 0.46 0.91 2.39
CA ALA A 38 0.95 -0.26 3.10
C ALA A 38 0.94 -1.52 2.21
N LEU A 39 -0.16 -1.77 1.49
CA LEU A 39 -0.25 -2.89 0.55
C LEU A 39 0.85 -2.81 -0.52
N HIS A 40 1.05 -1.64 -1.12
CA HIS A 40 2.04 -1.45 -2.16
C HIS A 40 3.49 -1.61 -1.64
N ALA A 41 3.78 -1.09 -0.44
CA ALA A 41 5.07 -1.27 0.23
C ALA A 41 5.38 -2.75 0.53
N ASN A 42 4.34 -3.53 0.88
CA ASN A 42 4.42 -4.97 1.08
C ASN A 42 4.37 -5.79 -0.22
N GLY A 43 4.47 -5.15 -1.40
CA GLY A 43 4.51 -5.82 -2.69
C GLY A 43 3.16 -6.34 -3.20
N VAL A 44 2.06 -5.97 -2.55
CA VAL A 44 0.71 -6.28 -3.05
C VAL A 44 0.35 -5.27 -4.13
N GLN A 45 0.39 -5.70 -5.39
CA GLN A 45 0.07 -4.87 -6.56
C GLN A 45 -1.25 -5.27 -7.23
N VAL A 46 -1.77 -6.45 -6.93
CA VAL A 46 -3.05 -6.95 -7.45
C VAL A 46 -4.06 -6.92 -6.32
N TYR A 47 -5.07 -6.07 -6.44
CA TYR A 47 -6.13 -5.90 -5.45
C TYR A 47 -7.37 -6.71 -5.79
N ARG A 48 -7.63 -6.92 -7.09
CA ARG A 48 -8.71 -7.79 -7.55
C ARG A 48 -8.45 -8.29 -8.95
N VAL A 49 -9.19 -9.33 -9.32
CA VAL A 49 -9.34 -9.78 -10.71
C VAL A 49 -10.75 -9.46 -11.17
N THR A 50 -10.91 -8.81 -12.32
CA THR A 50 -12.25 -8.46 -12.84
C THR A 50 -13.06 -9.73 -13.13
N PRO A 51 -14.34 -9.79 -12.77
CA PRO A 51 -15.13 -11.02 -12.90
C PRO A 51 -15.30 -11.49 -14.34
N GLU A 52 -15.49 -10.57 -15.29
CA GLU A 52 -15.78 -10.87 -16.69
C GLU A 52 -14.50 -11.11 -17.50
N MET A 53 -13.66 -10.08 -17.67
CA MET A 53 -12.44 -10.16 -18.49
C MET A 53 -11.25 -10.85 -17.81
N LYS A 54 -11.39 -11.29 -16.55
CA LYS A 54 -10.32 -11.91 -15.73
C LYS A 54 -8.99 -11.12 -15.69
N ARG A 55 -9.04 -9.79 -15.76
CA ARG A 55 -7.86 -8.91 -15.72
C ARG A 55 -7.50 -8.52 -14.29
N THR A 56 -6.22 -8.53 -13.97
CA THR A 56 -5.71 -7.99 -12.70
C THR A 56 -5.92 -6.47 -12.64
N ARG A 57 -6.32 -5.98 -11.47
CA ARG A 57 -6.47 -4.55 -11.17
C ARG A 57 -5.77 -4.27 -9.85
N GLY A 58 -4.99 -3.19 -9.85
CA GLY A 58 -4.20 -2.76 -8.71
C GLY A 58 -4.51 -1.33 -8.30
N PHE A 59 -3.48 -0.67 -7.76
CA PHE A 59 -3.50 0.74 -7.41
C PHE A 59 -3.90 1.64 -8.60
N PHE A 60 -4.76 2.64 -8.36
CA PHE A 60 -5.32 3.50 -9.41
C PHE A 60 -5.22 5.00 -9.09
N CYS A 61 -6.20 5.56 -8.37
CA CYS A 61 -6.37 7.02 -8.25
C CYS A 61 -5.41 7.67 -7.25
N ALA A 62 -4.90 6.91 -6.26
CA ALA A 62 -3.99 7.39 -5.20
C ALA A 62 -4.49 8.58 -4.35
N ILE A 63 -5.72 9.06 -4.58
CA ILE A 63 -6.25 10.29 -3.98
C ILE A 63 -7.18 10.03 -2.77
N GLY A 64 -7.70 8.80 -2.64
CA GLY A 64 -8.77 8.51 -1.68
C GLY A 64 -10.11 8.94 -2.24
#